data_AF-A0A2H6CR52-F1
#
_entry.id   AF-A0A2H6CR52-F1
#
_cell.length_a   1.000
_cell.length_b   1.000
_cell.length_c   1.000
_cell.angle_alpha   90.00
_cell.angle_beta   90.00
_cell.angle_gamma   90.00
#
_symmetry.space_group_name_H-M   'P 1'
#
loop_
_entity.id
_entity.type
_entity.pdbx_description
1 polymer ?
#
loop_
_entity_poly.entity_id
_entity_poly.type
_entity_poly.pdbx_seq_one_letter_code
_entity_poly.pdbx_strand_id
1 'polypeptide(L)'
;MGKLAVISDLHADINHLNEELYFIRDYLESLNVTHLHFAGDVANKVDKTLEVVYFFDQKIDTTFHWGNHEMADIDKQTNFEDFNDPHFLNFQSKKLSDSTVLLGVNGWYDYSFVPRAEEKEYRRKKNLYWYDRFIDRIGSDPQITEYICRRLKETLQTIPDTKKVILSTHFVPKEDFIIQHSEKYERWNQLNAFLGSKKFGAVLDEFTNVEQVVFGHTHHRFTKQMLQQTVYHCRPFGYYYEWYLTRSFILKNHLADTFNPLKARTLLKHYTNAFAEYKKRYILNELQEGMVLLDY
;
A
#
# COMPACT_ATOMS: atom_id res chain seq x y z
N MET A 1 19.36 -14.58 -10.61
CA MET A 1 18.47 -13.43 -10.87
C MET A 1 17.26 -13.65 -10.00
N GLY A 2 16.99 -12.74 -9.07
CA GLY A 2 15.87 -12.87 -8.14
C GLY A 2 14.64 -12.15 -8.67
N LYS A 3 13.49 -12.43 -8.07
CA LYS A 3 12.24 -11.75 -8.40
C LYS A 3 11.53 -11.32 -7.13
N LEU A 4 11.25 -10.03 -7.05
CA LEU A 4 10.53 -9.39 -5.96
C LEU A 4 9.05 -9.26 -6.35
N ALA A 5 8.17 -9.78 -5.50
CA ALA A 5 6.75 -9.42 -5.53
C ALA A 5 6.48 -8.36 -4.46
N VAL A 6 5.75 -7.31 -4.80
CA VAL A 6 5.27 -6.30 -3.85
C VAL A 6 3.75 -6.21 -3.94
N ILE A 7 3.08 -6.38 -2.81
CA ILE A 7 1.62 -6.30 -2.68
C ILE A 7 1.29 -5.28 -1.59
N SER A 8 0.46 -4.28 -1.91
CA SER A 8 -0.11 -3.36 -0.93
C SER A 8 -1.62 -3.54 -0.85
N ASP A 9 -2.22 -3.12 0.27
CA ASP A 9 -3.67 -3.08 0.43
C ASP A 9 -4.32 -4.46 0.24
N LEU A 10 -3.65 -5.51 0.72
CA LEU A 10 -4.16 -6.89 0.66
C LEU A 10 -5.47 -7.03 1.43
N HIS A 11 -5.60 -6.29 2.55
CA HIS A 11 -6.79 -6.25 3.40
C HIS A 11 -7.39 -7.64 3.65
N ALA A 12 -6.55 -8.60 4.01
CA ALA A 12 -6.86 -10.02 4.01
C ALA A 12 -8.10 -10.37 4.86
N ASP A 13 -8.31 -9.64 5.94
CA ASP A 13 -9.48 -9.76 6.82
C ASP A 13 -10.77 -9.22 6.18
N ILE A 14 -10.74 -8.01 5.60
CA ILE A 14 -11.89 -7.38 4.92
C ILE A 14 -12.25 -8.15 3.63
N ASN A 15 -11.23 -8.64 2.93
CA ASN A 15 -11.37 -9.39 1.69
C ASN A 15 -11.68 -10.87 1.91
N HIS A 16 -11.69 -11.31 3.17
CA HIS A 16 -11.95 -12.68 3.59
C HIS A 16 -11.09 -13.68 2.80
N LEU A 17 -9.78 -13.40 2.74
CA LEU A 17 -8.79 -14.24 2.09
C LEU A 17 -8.39 -15.34 3.06
N ASN A 18 -8.96 -16.53 2.89
CA ASN A 18 -8.61 -17.70 3.69
C ASN A 18 -7.87 -18.67 2.78
N GLU A 19 -8.61 -19.56 2.11
CA GLU A 19 -8.05 -20.48 1.09
C GLU A 19 -7.34 -19.73 -0.04
N GLU A 20 -7.77 -18.50 -0.35
CA GLU A 20 -7.16 -17.69 -1.40
C GLU A 20 -5.69 -17.34 -1.13
N LEU A 21 -5.26 -17.26 0.14
CA LEU A 21 -3.85 -17.03 0.47
C LEU A 21 -2.97 -18.17 -0.03
N TYR A 22 -3.46 -19.42 0.00
CA TYR A 22 -2.74 -20.57 -0.55
C TYR A 22 -2.59 -20.45 -2.06
N PHE A 23 -3.66 -20.10 -2.79
CA PHE A 23 -3.60 -19.90 -4.23
C PHE A 23 -2.62 -18.79 -4.61
N ILE A 24 -2.63 -17.68 -3.87
CA ILE A 24 -1.70 -16.57 -4.07
C ILE A 24 -0.26 -17.04 -3.85
N ARG A 25 0.05 -17.70 -2.72
CA ARG A 25 1.40 -18.21 -2.42
C ARG A 25 1.90 -19.17 -3.49
N ASP A 26 1.10 -20.18 -3.82
CA ASP A 26 1.49 -21.19 -4.82
C ASP A 26 1.68 -20.55 -6.21
N TYR A 27 0.89 -19.52 -6.55
CA TYR A 27 1.09 -18.74 -7.77
C TYR A 27 2.41 -17.95 -7.75
N LEU A 28 2.75 -17.27 -6.64
CA LEU A 28 4.03 -16.56 -6.49
C LEU A 28 5.22 -17.52 -6.61
N GLU A 29 5.14 -18.71 -6.01
CA GLU A 29 6.14 -19.77 -6.18
C GLU A 29 6.27 -20.20 -7.65
N SER A 30 5.15 -20.38 -8.35
CA SER A 30 5.16 -20.75 -9.77
C SER A 30 5.83 -19.70 -10.66
N LEU A 31 5.83 -18.43 -10.22
CA LEU A 31 6.53 -17.33 -10.89
C LEU A 31 8.01 -17.24 -10.53
N ASN A 32 8.52 -18.13 -9.67
CA ASN A 32 9.86 -18.10 -9.08
C ASN A 32 10.13 -16.79 -8.33
N VAL A 33 9.12 -16.27 -7.61
CA VAL A 33 9.33 -15.15 -6.68
C VAL A 33 10.26 -15.61 -5.55
N THR A 34 11.34 -14.88 -5.36
CA THR A 34 12.35 -15.18 -4.33
C THR A 34 12.22 -14.31 -3.10
N HIS A 35 11.53 -13.18 -3.21
CA HIS A 35 11.22 -12.30 -2.08
C HIS A 35 9.82 -11.71 -2.25
N LEU A 36 9.04 -11.70 -1.17
CA LEU A 36 7.74 -11.04 -1.11
C LEU A 36 7.81 -9.87 -0.13
N HIS A 37 7.25 -8.74 -0.53
CA HIS A 37 7.12 -7.58 0.34
C HIS A 37 5.68 -7.10 0.42
N PHE A 38 5.17 -6.97 1.64
CA PHE A 38 3.87 -6.36 1.89
C PHE A 38 4.00 -4.88 2.21
N ALA A 39 3.49 -4.03 1.33
CA ALA A 39 3.66 -2.58 1.38
C ALA A 39 2.52 -1.87 2.11
N GLY A 40 2.22 -2.33 3.32
CA GLY A 40 1.16 -1.82 4.18
C GLY A 40 -0.24 -2.31 3.82
N ASP A 41 -1.16 -2.17 4.77
CA ASP A 41 -2.57 -2.54 4.67
C ASP A 41 -2.76 -4.02 4.27
N VAL A 42 -2.01 -4.89 4.94
CA VAL A 42 -2.19 -6.33 4.92
C VAL A 42 -3.48 -6.74 5.62
N ALA A 43 -3.80 -6.14 6.76
CA ALA A 43 -5.01 -6.36 7.56
C ALA A 43 -5.25 -5.21 8.56
N ASN A 44 -6.42 -5.16 9.23
CA ASN A 44 -6.67 -4.12 10.24
C ASN A 44 -5.97 -4.35 11.59
N LYS A 45 -5.42 -5.55 11.82
CA LYS A 45 -4.90 -5.97 13.13
C LYS A 45 -3.48 -6.46 13.01
N VAL A 46 -2.63 -6.02 13.94
CA VAL A 46 -1.19 -6.38 13.94
C VAL A 46 -1.04 -7.90 13.94
N ASP A 47 -1.75 -8.61 14.80
CA ASP A 47 -1.70 -10.08 14.88
C ASP A 47 -2.12 -10.75 13.57
N LYS A 48 -3.13 -10.21 12.89
CA LYS A 48 -3.58 -10.77 11.60
C LYS A 48 -2.57 -10.52 10.49
N THR A 49 -1.94 -9.35 10.48
CA THR A 49 -0.84 -9.04 9.55
C THR A 49 0.32 -10.00 9.75
N LEU A 50 0.73 -10.26 11.00
CA LEU A 50 1.79 -11.22 11.30
C LEU A 50 1.41 -12.66 10.90
N GLU A 51 0.17 -13.09 11.13
CA GLU A 51 -0.32 -14.39 10.66
C GLU A 51 -0.13 -14.56 9.14
N VAL A 52 -0.49 -13.52 8.37
CA VAL A 52 -0.33 -13.52 6.91
C VAL A 52 1.15 -13.53 6.53
N VAL A 53 1.97 -12.65 7.11
CA VAL A 53 3.41 -12.57 6.84
C VAL A 53 4.09 -13.93 7.08
N TYR A 54 3.88 -14.53 8.25
CA TYR A 54 4.47 -15.81 8.59
C TYR A 54 3.97 -16.95 7.71
N PHE A 55 2.70 -16.90 7.27
CA PHE A 55 2.16 -17.89 6.34
C PHE A 55 2.89 -17.90 4.99
N PHE A 56 3.24 -16.71 4.45
CA PHE A 56 4.03 -16.62 3.22
C PHE A 56 5.51 -16.94 3.46
N ASP A 57 6.08 -16.51 4.59
CA ASP A 57 7.47 -16.73 4.96
C ASP A 57 7.85 -18.21 5.08
N GLN A 58 6.87 -19.09 5.34
CA GLN A 58 7.05 -20.55 5.26
C GLN A 58 7.67 -21.05 3.94
N LYS A 59 7.53 -20.29 2.85
CA LYS A 59 8.00 -20.70 1.51
C LYS A 59 8.75 -19.61 0.74
N ILE A 60 8.44 -18.34 0.97
CA ILE A 60 9.02 -17.19 0.26
C ILE A 60 9.50 -16.20 1.31
N ASP A 61 10.79 -15.87 1.33
CA ASP A 61 11.35 -14.85 2.25
C ASP A 61 10.51 -13.57 2.18
N THR A 62 9.86 -13.22 3.29
CA THR A 62 8.81 -12.20 3.32
C THR A 62 9.19 -11.05 4.24
N THR A 63 8.95 -9.82 3.79
CA THR A 63 9.05 -8.61 4.64
C THR A 63 7.78 -7.78 4.54
N PHE A 64 7.59 -6.84 5.47
CA PHE A 64 6.45 -5.93 5.44
C PHE A 64 6.77 -4.59 6.10
N HIS A 65 5.99 -3.57 5.79
CA HIS A 65 5.89 -2.34 6.60
C HIS A 65 4.42 -1.99 6.83
N TRP A 66 4.14 -1.07 7.74
CA TRP A 66 2.78 -0.72 8.13
C TRP A 66 2.09 0.17 7.10
N GLY A 67 0.81 -0.10 6.86
CA GLY A 67 -0.12 0.88 6.33
C GLY A 67 -0.90 1.57 7.45
N ASN A 68 -1.85 2.44 7.10
CA ASN A 68 -2.64 3.12 8.11
C ASN A 68 -3.60 2.16 8.83
N HIS A 69 -4.02 1.06 8.20
CA HIS A 69 -4.93 0.11 8.82
C HIS A 69 -4.31 -0.65 10.00
N GLU A 70 -3.07 -1.12 9.86
CA GLU A 70 -2.36 -1.73 11.00
C GLU A 70 -2.01 -0.72 12.08
N MET A 71 -1.63 0.50 11.68
CA MET A 71 -1.25 1.56 12.61
C MET A 71 -2.37 1.93 13.59
N ALA A 72 -3.64 1.71 13.24
CA ALA A 72 -4.77 1.95 14.12
C ALA A 72 -4.87 0.95 15.29
N ASP A 73 -4.11 -0.14 15.24
CA ASP A 73 -4.06 -1.19 16.26
C ASP A 73 -2.77 -1.13 17.10
N ILE A 74 -1.86 -0.19 16.80
CA ILE A 74 -0.60 0.00 17.52
C ILE A 74 -0.84 0.82 18.80
N ASP A 75 -0.46 0.26 19.95
CA ASP A 75 -0.61 0.87 21.27
C ASP A 75 0.69 1.56 21.79
N LYS A 76 1.85 1.12 21.31
CA LYS A 76 3.17 1.61 21.73
C LYS A 76 3.80 2.49 20.66
N GLN A 77 4.16 3.72 21.02
CA GLN A 77 4.73 4.70 20.10
C GLN A 77 5.98 4.22 19.34
N THR A 78 6.83 3.44 20.01
CA THR A 78 8.03 2.86 19.37
C THR A 78 7.69 1.89 18.24
N ASN A 79 6.54 1.21 18.32
CA ASN A 79 6.14 0.19 17.35
C ASN A 79 5.68 0.77 16.01
N PHE A 80 5.40 2.08 15.93
CA PHE A 80 5.18 2.72 14.63
C PHE A 80 6.43 2.59 13.76
N GLU A 81 7.60 2.93 14.30
CA GLU A 81 8.81 3.01 13.48
C GLU A 81 9.82 1.89 13.70
N ASP A 82 9.83 1.29 14.89
CA ASP A 82 10.83 0.33 15.36
C ASP A 82 10.13 -0.90 15.98
N PHE A 83 9.16 -1.48 15.27
CA PHE A 83 8.51 -2.71 15.69
C PHE A 83 9.51 -3.87 15.73
N ASN A 84 9.52 -4.61 16.83
CA ASN A 84 10.49 -5.68 17.06
C ASN A 84 10.06 -6.99 16.40
N ASP A 85 10.17 -7.04 15.08
CA ASP A 85 9.96 -8.23 14.26
C ASP A 85 11.00 -8.29 13.13
N PRO A 86 11.64 -9.45 12.87
CA PRO A 86 12.69 -9.54 11.85
C PRO A 86 12.19 -9.33 10.41
N HIS A 87 10.88 -9.47 10.16
CA HIS A 87 10.27 -9.23 8.85
C HIS A 87 9.85 -7.77 8.67
N PHE A 88 9.82 -6.98 9.75
CA PHE A 88 9.43 -5.58 9.71
C PHE A 88 10.54 -4.72 9.10
N LEU A 89 10.22 -4.11 7.95
CA LEU A 89 11.15 -3.37 7.11
C LEU A 89 10.75 -1.89 7.06
N ASN A 90 11.07 -1.14 8.10
CA ASN A 90 10.84 0.31 8.13
C ASN A 90 12.14 1.04 8.52
N PHE A 91 12.59 1.96 7.67
CA PHE A 91 13.92 2.58 7.74
C PHE A 91 15.07 1.57 7.83
N GLN A 92 14.85 0.39 7.25
CA GLN A 92 15.80 -0.71 7.19
C GLN A 92 15.84 -1.25 5.76
N SER A 93 16.99 -1.81 5.37
CA SER A 93 17.16 -2.38 4.05
C SER A 93 17.35 -3.90 4.09
N LYS A 94 16.71 -4.59 3.14
CA LYS A 94 16.93 -5.99 2.85
C LYS A 94 17.80 -6.10 1.61
N LYS A 95 18.93 -6.78 1.72
CA LYS A 95 19.76 -7.11 0.55
C LYS A 95 19.00 -8.09 -0.33
N LEU A 96 18.72 -7.69 -1.57
CA LEU A 96 18.09 -8.54 -2.58
C LEU A 96 19.16 -9.24 -3.44
N SER A 97 20.18 -8.49 -3.87
CA SER A 97 21.34 -9.01 -4.60
C SER A 97 22.62 -8.25 -4.21
N ASP A 98 23.73 -8.55 -4.87
CA ASP A 98 24.98 -7.80 -4.65
C ASP A 98 24.90 -6.35 -5.12
N SER A 99 23.97 -6.01 -6.02
CA SER A 99 23.79 -4.64 -6.50
C SER A 99 22.49 -3.98 -6.02
N THR A 100 21.50 -4.75 -5.55
CA THR A 100 20.15 -4.24 -5.31
C THR A 100 19.72 -4.45 -3.86
N VAL A 101 19.10 -3.43 -3.26
CA VAL A 101 18.50 -3.48 -1.93
C VAL A 101 17.04 -3.04 -1.99
N LEU A 102 16.20 -3.64 -1.14
CA LEU A 102 14.85 -3.19 -0.85
C LEU A 102 14.88 -2.34 0.43
N LEU A 103 14.36 -1.13 0.38
CA LEU A 103 14.19 -0.25 1.53
C LEU A 103 12.69 -0.04 1.77
N GLY A 104 12.20 -0.45 2.93
CA GLY A 104 10.82 -0.20 3.33
C GLY A 104 10.71 1.02 4.25
N VAL A 105 9.60 1.76 4.11
CA VAL A 105 9.28 2.94 4.90
C VAL A 105 7.77 3.00 5.02
N ASN A 106 7.20 3.07 6.22
CA ASN A 106 5.73 3.13 6.35
C ASN A 106 5.16 4.32 5.56
N GLY A 107 5.77 5.49 5.73
CA GLY A 107 5.28 6.76 5.22
C GLY A 107 4.25 7.42 6.15
N TRP A 108 3.79 8.61 5.76
CA TRP A 108 2.69 9.34 6.39
C TRP A 108 2.20 10.45 5.45
N TYR A 109 1.35 11.35 5.95
CA TYR A 109 0.83 12.48 5.19
C TYR A 109 0.91 13.80 5.97
N ASP A 110 0.92 14.91 5.23
CA ASP A 110 1.04 16.27 5.76
C ASP A 110 0.02 17.25 5.14
N TYR A 111 -1.03 16.72 4.51
CA TYR A 111 -2.08 17.47 3.82
C TYR A 111 -1.63 18.21 2.55
N SER A 112 -0.38 18.05 2.12
CA SER A 112 0.20 18.85 1.02
C SER A 112 -0.40 18.60 -0.37
N PHE A 113 -1.17 17.53 -0.55
CA PHE A 113 -1.92 17.28 -1.79
C PHE A 113 -3.24 18.06 -1.89
N VAL A 114 -3.59 18.85 -0.87
CA VAL A 114 -4.67 19.82 -0.98
C VAL A 114 -4.09 21.24 -1.00
N PRO A 115 -4.35 22.02 -2.07
CA PRO A 115 -3.89 23.40 -2.14
C PRO A 115 -4.37 24.24 -0.96
N ARG A 116 -3.44 24.96 -0.32
CA ARG A 116 -3.71 25.85 0.82
C ARG A 116 -4.40 25.15 2.01
N ALA A 117 -4.12 23.87 2.23
CA ALA A 117 -4.65 23.14 3.37
C ALA A 117 -4.21 23.77 4.70
N GLU A 118 -5.18 24.04 5.59
CA GLU A 118 -4.89 24.47 6.96
C GLU A 118 -4.83 23.27 7.91
N GLU A 119 -3.72 23.12 8.64
CA GLU A 119 -3.51 21.98 9.54
C GLU A 119 -4.67 21.78 10.53
N LYS A 120 -5.14 22.87 11.15
CA LYS A 120 -6.24 22.85 12.11
C LYS A 120 -7.54 22.30 11.50
N GLU A 121 -7.81 22.65 10.24
CA GLU A 121 -9.00 22.19 9.53
C GLU A 121 -8.91 20.69 9.24
N TYR A 122 -7.79 20.23 8.69
CA TYR A 122 -7.62 18.84 8.28
C TYR A 122 -7.45 17.90 9.47
N ARG A 123 -6.85 18.36 10.57
CA ARG A 123 -6.87 17.64 11.85
C ARG A 123 -8.29 17.44 12.36
N ARG A 124 -9.15 18.46 12.27
CA ARG A 124 -10.58 18.32 12.64
C ARG A 124 -11.30 17.34 11.72
N LYS A 125 -11.07 17.40 10.40
CA LYS A 125 -11.66 16.47 9.42
C LYS A 125 -11.22 15.02 9.68
N LYS A 126 -9.93 14.79 9.95
CA LYS A 126 -9.38 13.49 10.35
C LYS A 126 -10.16 12.91 11.51
N ASN A 127 -10.27 13.67 12.61
CA ASN A 127 -10.93 13.25 13.83
C ASN A 127 -12.44 12.96 13.69
N LEU A 128 -13.10 13.54 12.67
CA LEU A 128 -14.53 13.36 12.45
C LEU A 128 -14.85 12.21 11.48
N TYR A 129 -14.15 12.14 10.34
CA TYR A 129 -14.60 11.35 9.20
C TYR A 129 -13.59 10.35 8.66
N TRP A 130 -12.32 10.49 9.03
CA TRP A 130 -11.26 9.65 8.49
C TRP A 130 -10.96 8.46 9.40
N TYR A 131 -10.51 7.34 8.82
CA TYR A 131 -10.20 6.13 9.58
C TYR A 131 -9.04 6.37 10.56
N ASP A 132 -8.04 7.14 10.13
CA ASP A 132 -6.80 7.40 10.88
C ASP A 132 -7.00 8.19 12.19
N ARG A 133 -8.24 8.57 12.54
CA ARG A 133 -8.58 9.08 13.87
C ARG A 133 -8.28 8.11 15.00
N PHE A 134 -8.16 6.81 14.69
CA PHE A 134 -7.79 5.77 15.65
C PHE A 134 -6.28 5.65 15.86
N ILE A 135 -5.49 6.32 15.02
CA ILE A 135 -4.02 6.27 15.08
C ILE A 135 -3.54 7.37 16.02
N ASP A 136 -3.07 6.98 17.19
CA ASP A 136 -2.51 7.89 18.17
C ASP A 136 -0.98 7.93 18.05
N ARG A 137 -0.46 8.98 17.41
CA ARG A 137 0.98 9.23 17.25
C ARG A 137 1.35 10.54 17.92
N ILE A 138 2.49 10.58 18.60
CA ILE A 138 3.00 11.82 19.20
C ILE A 138 3.41 12.80 18.09
N GLY A 139 2.78 13.98 18.07
CA GLY A 139 3.02 15.06 17.11
C GLY A 139 1.83 15.34 16.20
N SER A 140 1.88 16.42 15.44
CA SER A 140 0.93 16.65 14.35
C SER A 140 1.31 15.86 13.09
N ASP A 141 0.36 15.62 12.19
CA ASP A 141 0.63 14.89 10.94
C ASP A 141 1.78 15.53 10.12
N PRO A 142 1.90 16.88 10.00
CA PRO A 142 3.08 17.51 9.42
C PRO A 142 4.40 17.28 10.18
N GLN A 143 4.39 17.31 11.52
CA GLN A 143 5.59 17.09 12.34
C GLN A 143 6.08 15.64 12.22
N ILE A 144 5.14 14.68 12.23
CA ILE A 144 5.42 13.27 12.02
C ILE A 144 6.03 13.05 10.63
N THR A 145 5.44 13.65 9.60
CA THR A 145 5.95 13.57 8.22
C THR A 145 7.36 14.17 8.11
N GLU A 146 7.64 15.28 8.78
CA GLU A 146 8.97 15.89 8.81
C GLU A 146 10.00 14.96 9.47
N TYR A 147 9.65 14.33 10.60
CA TYR A 147 10.49 13.32 11.25
C TYR A 147 10.78 12.14 10.30
N ILE A 148 9.76 11.62 9.62
CA ILE A 148 9.89 10.51 8.65
C ILE A 148 10.78 10.92 7.48
N CYS A 149 10.59 12.11 6.91
CA CYS A 149 11.40 12.61 5.80
C CYS A 149 12.88 12.75 6.19
N ARG A 150 13.15 13.28 7.40
CA ARG A 150 14.52 13.39 7.92
C ARG A 150 15.16 12.01 8.10
N ARG A 151 14.45 11.07 8.75
CA ARG A 151 14.96 9.71 8.98
C ARG A 151 15.15 8.94 7.68
N LEU A 152 14.27 9.14 6.68
CA LEU A 152 14.43 8.58 5.34
C LEU A 152 15.71 9.08 4.68
N LYS A 153 15.94 10.39 4.71
CA LYS A 153 17.15 11.00 4.14
C LYS A 153 18.41 10.45 4.80
N GLU A 154 18.43 10.39 6.13
CA GLU A 154 19.52 9.80 6.92
C GLU A 154 19.74 8.33 6.53
N THR A 155 18.67 7.55 6.38
CA THR A 155 18.74 6.13 6.00
C THR A 155 19.32 5.95 4.59
N LEU A 156 18.81 6.70 3.60
CA LEU A 156 19.30 6.63 2.21
C LEU A 156 20.77 7.00 2.11
N GLN A 157 21.25 7.97 2.90
CA GLN A 157 22.67 8.35 2.96
C GLN A 157 23.58 7.22 3.47
N THR A 158 23.05 6.23 4.20
CA THR A 158 23.84 5.07 4.64
C THR A 158 24.00 4.00 3.55
N ILE A 159 23.17 4.04 2.50
CA ILE A 159 23.22 3.09 1.40
C ILE A 159 24.25 3.58 0.38
N PRO A 160 25.26 2.77 0.01
CA PRO A 160 26.25 3.21 -0.97
C PRO A 160 25.61 3.57 -2.32
N ASP A 161 26.07 4.65 -2.95
CA ASP A 161 25.56 5.10 -4.26
C ASP A 161 25.71 4.07 -5.38
N THR A 162 26.56 3.07 -5.19
CA THR A 162 26.73 1.93 -6.11
C THR A 162 25.61 0.90 -6.03
N LYS A 163 24.75 0.97 -5.01
CA LYS A 163 23.60 0.09 -4.83
C LYS A 163 22.36 0.71 -5.46
N LYS A 164 21.60 -0.11 -6.17
CA LYS A 164 20.25 0.20 -6.65
C LYS A 164 19.27 0.03 -5.50
N VAL A 165 18.45 1.05 -5.27
CA VAL A 165 17.41 1.03 -4.24
C VAL A 165 16.05 0.85 -4.90
N ILE A 166 15.35 -0.22 -4.51
CA ILE A 166 13.91 -0.34 -4.66
C ILE A 166 13.33 0.14 -3.33
N LEU A 167 12.61 1.25 -3.34
CA LEU A 167 11.94 1.77 -2.16
C LEU A 167 10.48 1.33 -2.15
N SER A 168 9.99 0.87 -1.01
CA SER A 168 8.56 0.65 -0.81
C SER A 168 8.03 1.54 0.31
N THR A 169 6.85 2.11 0.07
CA THR A 169 6.13 2.91 1.05
C THR A 169 4.64 2.68 0.95
N HIS A 170 3.87 2.92 2.01
CA HIS A 170 2.43 2.77 1.89
C HIS A 170 1.79 4.04 1.30
N PHE A 171 2.16 5.22 1.82
CA PHE A 171 1.56 6.51 1.44
C PHE A 171 2.10 7.06 0.12
N VAL A 172 1.27 7.88 -0.54
CA VAL A 172 1.55 8.44 -1.87
C VAL A 172 2.70 9.46 -1.82
N PRO A 173 3.80 9.23 -2.57
CA PRO A 173 4.95 10.13 -2.56
C PRO A 173 4.82 11.29 -3.57
N LYS A 174 3.99 11.16 -4.62
CA LYS A 174 3.95 12.07 -5.77
C LYS A 174 2.53 12.50 -6.12
N GLU A 175 2.37 13.78 -6.46
CA GLU A 175 1.06 14.36 -6.81
C GLU A 175 0.48 13.77 -8.11
N ASP A 176 1.33 13.23 -9.00
CA ASP A 176 0.96 12.54 -10.24
C ASP A 176 0.06 11.32 -10.02
N PHE A 177 -0.04 10.83 -8.79
CA PHE A 177 -0.88 9.70 -8.38
C PHE A 177 -2.08 10.12 -7.53
N ILE A 178 -2.42 11.42 -7.55
CA ILE A 178 -3.59 11.97 -6.87
C ILE A 178 -4.69 12.21 -7.90
N ILE A 179 -5.87 11.62 -7.66
CA ILE A 179 -7.04 11.85 -8.50
C ILE A 179 -7.67 13.18 -8.09
N GLN A 180 -7.80 14.07 -9.07
CA GLN A 180 -8.52 15.33 -8.92
C GLN A 180 -9.90 15.20 -9.57
N HIS A 181 -10.94 15.36 -8.76
CA HIS A 181 -12.33 15.38 -9.19
C HIS A 181 -12.76 16.80 -9.54
N SER A 182 -13.45 16.96 -10.67
CA SER A 182 -14.05 18.23 -11.09
C SER A 182 -15.55 18.30 -10.75
N GLU A 183 -16.08 19.53 -10.78
CA GLU A 183 -17.52 19.83 -10.72
C GLU A 183 -18.21 19.21 -9.48
N LYS A 184 -19.29 18.44 -9.69
CA LYS A 184 -20.14 17.86 -8.65
C LYS A 184 -19.42 16.97 -7.63
N TYR A 185 -18.17 16.57 -7.93
CA TYR A 185 -17.35 15.69 -7.10
C TYR A 185 -16.14 16.39 -6.46
N GLU A 186 -15.95 17.69 -6.65
CA GLU A 186 -14.79 18.44 -6.13
C GLU A 186 -14.60 18.29 -4.62
N ARG A 187 -15.69 18.18 -3.85
CA ARG A 187 -15.62 17.96 -2.39
C ARG A 187 -14.79 16.74 -1.97
N TRP A 188 -14.67 15.73 -2.85
CA TRP A 188 -13.91 14.52 -2.57
C TRP A 188 -12.40 14.75 -2.62
N ASN A 189 -11.93 15.83 -3.26
CA ASN A 189 -10.51 16.20 -3.29
C ASN A 189 -9.97 16.53 -1.89
N GLN A 190 -10.85 16.80 -0.91
CA GLN A 190 -10.43 16.99 0.48
C GLN A 190 -9.84 15.72 1.10
N LEU A 191 -10.17 14.53 0.58
CA LEU A 191 -9.58 13.27 1.05
C LEU A 191 -8.11 13.14 0.64
N ASN A 192 -7.69 13.85 -0.42
CA ASN A 192 -6.30 13.85 -0.88
C ASN A 192 -5.32 14.33 0.20
N ALA A 193 -5.81 15.09 1.19
CA ALA A 193 -5.01 15.51 2.34
C ALA A 193 -4.40 14.34 3.12
N PHE A 194 -5.06 13.17 3.14
CA PHE A 194 -4.64 12.02 3.93
C PHE A 194 -3.93 10.94 3.09
N LEU A 195 -3.65 11.22 1.81
CA LEU A 195 -3.06 10.23 0.90
C LEU A 195 -1.54 10.16 0.97
N GLY A 196 -0.85 11.22 1.38
CA GLY A 196 0.61 11.20 1.51
C GLY A 196 1.23 12.58 1.58
N SER A 197 2.46 12.70 1.09
CA SER A 197 3.26 13.93 1.23
C SER A 197 4.13 14.23 0.02
N LYS A 198 4.03 15.48 -0.45
CA LYS A 198 4.97 16.06 -1.42
C LYS A 198 6.40 16.15 -0.86
N LYS A 199 6.56 16.38 0.45
CA LYS A 199 7.88 16.46 1.09
C LYS A 199 8.59 15.10 1.04
N PHE A 200 7.86 14.01 1.26
CA PHE A 200 8.40 12.67 1.12
C PHE A 200 8.90 12.44 -0.31
N GLY A 201 8.09 12.77 -1.32
CA GLY A 201 8.49 12.71 -2.72
C GLY A 201 9.70 13.57 -3.07
N ALA A 202 9.84 14.74 -2.43
CA ALA A 202 10.98 15.62 -2.64
C ALA A 202 12.29 15.03 -2.07
N VAL A 203 12.22 14.32 -0.93
CA VAL A 203 13.39 13.58 -0.41
C VAL A 203 13.84 12.53 -1.42
N LEU A 204 12.91 11.78 -2.03
CA LEU A 204 13.26 10.77 -3.03
C LEU A 204 13.99 11.37 -4.25
N ASP A 205 13.61 12.57 -4.68
CA ASP A 205 14.23 13.25 -5.83
C ASP A 205 15.70 13.63 -5.58
N GLU A 206 16.15 13.65 -4.33
CA GLU A 206 17.55 13.93 -4.00
C GLU A 206 18.49 12.73 -4.25
N PHE A 207 17.95 11.51 -4.43
CA PHE A 207 18.74 10.28 -4.47
C PHE A 207 18.60 9.54 -5.81
N THR A 208 19.60 9.70 -6.67
CA THR A 208 19.62 9.10 -8.02
C THR A 208 19.69 7.57 -8.03
N ASN A 209 20.12 6.94 -6.94
CA ASN A 209 20.19 5.49 -6.80
C ASN A 209 18.84 4.85 -6.41
N VAL A 210 17.80 5.66 -6.13
CA VAL A 210 16.41 5.20 -6.00
C VAL A 210 15.81 5.03 -7.39
N GLU A 211 15.98 3.83 -7.96
CA GLU A 211 15.53 3.51 -9.32
C GLU A 211 14.03 3.20 -9.38
N GLN A 212 13.47 2.60 -8.32
CA GLN A 212 12.07 2.17 -8.30
C GLN A 212 11.39 2.48 -6.97
N VAL A 213 10.14 2.91 -7.02
CA VAL A 213 9.29 3.20 -5.85
C VAL A 213 7.96 2.48 -6.00
N VAL A 214 7.60 1.65 -5.03
CA VAL A 214 6.35 0.89 -5.01
C VAL A 214 5.48 1.28 -3.82
N PHE A 215 4.23 1.65 -4.06
CA PHE A 215 3.32 2.12 -3.02
C PHE A 215 1.83 1.84 -3.26
N GLY A 216 1.02 2.07 -2.23
CA GLY A 216 -0.39 1.70 -2.14
C GLY A 216 -1.31 2.84 -1.72
N HIS A 217 -2.25 2.56 -0.81
CA HIS A 217 -3.18 3.48 -0.11
C HIS A 217 -4.26 4.13 -0.97
N THR A 218 -3.98 4.39 -2.25
CA THR A 218 -4.93 5.08 -3.15
C THR A 218 -6.16 4.24 -3.47
N HIS A 219 -6.08 2.92 -3.32
CA HIS A 219 -7.06 1.96 -3.85
C HIS A 219 -7.37 2.16 -5.35
N HIS A 220 -6.45 2.83 -6.06
CA HIS A 220 -6.52 3.09 -7.49
C HIS A 220 -5.24 2.58 -8.14
N ARG A 221 -5.41 1.79 -9.20
CA ARG A 221 -4.28 1.26 -9.96
C ARG A 221 -3.90 2.26 -11.04
N PHE A 222 -2.65 2.67 -11.03
CA PHE A 222 -2.07 3.56 -12.02
C PHE A 222 -1.16 2.77 -12.96
N THR A 223 -1.10 3.22 -14.21
CA THR A 223 -0.03 2.76 -15.10
C THR A 223 1.31 3.20 -14.50
N LYS A 224 2.35 2.35 -14.62
CA LYS A 224 3.70 2.71 -14.17
C LYS A 224 4.12 4.04 -14.80
N GLN A 225 4.75 4.90 -14.02
CA GLN A 225 5.21 6.22 -14.49
C GLN A 225 6.70 6.37 -14.24
N MET A 226 7.42 6.95 -15.21
CA MET A 226 8.79 7.38 -15.02
C MET A 226 8.78 8.88 -14.70
N LEU A 227 9.17 9.23 -13.49
CA LEU A 227 9.29 10.61 -13.05
C LEU A 227 10.77 10.89 -12.79
N GLN A 228 11.34 11.83 -13.55
CA GLN A 228 12.79 12.04 -13.61
C GLN A 228 13.52 10.73 -13.99
N GLN A 229 14.27 10.12 -13.05
CA GLN A 229 15.01 8.87 -13.27
C GLN A 229 14.44 7.68 -12.47
N THR A 230 13.33 7.87 -11.77
CA THR A 230 12.72 6.86 -10.90
C THR A 230 11.43 6.33 -11.51
N VAL A 231 11.24 5.01 -11.48
CA VAL A 231 10.01 4.34 -11.91
C VAL A 231 9.09 4.15 -10.71
N TYR A 232 7.88 4.69 -10.81
CA TYR A 232 6.87 4.61 -9.77
C TYR A 232 5.79 3.59 -10.14
N HIS A 233 5.44 2.75 -9.17
CA HIS A 233 4.41 1.72 -9.28
C HIS A 233 3.36 1.90 -8.18
N CYS A 234 2.10 2.12 -8.58
CA CYS A 234 0.95 2.17 -7.67
C CYS A 234 -0.10 1.20 -8.18
N ARG A 235 -0.11 -0.02 -7.62
CA ARG A 235 -1.04 -1.09 -8.01
C ARG A 235 -1.62 -1.78 -6.77
N PRO A 236 -2.35 -1.05 -5.91
CA PRO A 236 -2.92 -1.62 -4.70
C PRO A 236 -3.88 -2.78 -5.04
N PHE A 237 -3.91 -3.78 -4.18
CA PHE A 237 -4.84 -4.89 -4.31
C PHE A 237 -6.27 -4.40 -4.01
N GLY A 238 -6.46 -3.68 -2.90
CA GLY A 238 -7.68 -2.95 -2.56
C GLY A 238 -8.79 -3.85 -2.02
N TYR A 239 -10.00 -3.30 -1.85
CA TYR A 239 -11.12 -4.06 -1.30
C TYR A 239 -11.84 -4.90 -2.35
N TYR A 240 -12.44 -6.01 -1.92
CA TYR A 240 -13.16 -6.92 -2.81
C TYR A 240 -14.29 -6.23 -3.58
N TYR A 241 -14.90 -5.19 -3.02
CA TYR A 241 -15.95 -4.43 -3.70
C TYR A 241 -15.44 -3.37 -4.68
N GLU A 242 -14.11 -3.19 -4.79
CA GLU A 242 -13.44 -2.28 -5.74
C GLU A 242 -12.79 -3.02 -6.91
N TRP A 243 -12.51 -4.32 -6.74
CA TRP A 243 -11.81 -5.16 -7.70
C TRP A 243 -12.45 -5.22 -9.10
N TYR A 244 -11.59 -5.40 -10.11
CA TYR A 244 -12.02 -5.66 -11.48
C TYR A 244 -12.77 -6.99 -11.60
N LEU A 245 -12.38 -7.98 -10.81
CA LEU A 245 -13.08 -9.24 -10.60
C LEU A 245 -14.55 -9.00 -10.22
N THR A 246 -14.80 -8.15 -9.23
CA THR A 246 -16.14 -7.85 -8.73
C THR A 246 -16.97 -7.06 -9.73
N ARG A 247 -16.35 -6.06 -10.36
CA ARG A 247 -16.97 -5.35 -11.49
C ARG A 247 -17.41 -6.32 -12.58
N SER A 248 -16.54 -7.28 -12.93
CA SER A 248 -16.83 -8.29 -13.95
C SER A 248 -17.97 -9.22 -13.53
N PHE A 249 -17.98 -9.68 -12.28
CA PHE A 249 -19.05 -10.51 -11.74
C PHE A 249 -20.41 -9.81 -11.82
N ILE A 250 -20.49 -8.54 -11.37
CA ILE A 250 -21.73 -7.77 -11.37
C ILE A 250 -22.26 -7.56 -12.79
N LEU A 251 -21.41 -7.11 -13.72
CA LEU A 251 -21.83 -6.75 -15.06
C LEU A 251 -22.17 -7.98 -15.92
N LYS A 252 -21.37 -9.06 -15.85
CA LYS A 252 -21.61 -10.28 -16.64
C LYS A 252 -22.86 -11.04 -16.21
N ASN A 253 -23.26 -10.93 -14.95
CA ASN A 253 -24.48 -11.54 -14.43
C ASN A 253 -25.68 -10.59 -14.45
N HIS A 254 -25.54 -9.40 -15.07
CA HIS A 254 -26.61 -8.39 -15.16
C HIS A 254 -27.21 -8.01 -13.79
N LEU A 255 -26.39 -7.96 -12.73
CA LEU A 255 -26.85 -7.61 -11.38
C LEU A 255 -27.03 -6.10 -11.20
N ALA A 256 -26.44 -5.30 -12.09
CA ALA A 256 -26.64 -3.86 -12.22
C ALA A 256 -26.21 -3.39 -13.62
N ASP A 257 -26.82 -2.30 -14.12
CA ASP A 257 -26.47 -1.71 -15.43
C ASP A 257 -25.08 -1.07 -15.44
N THR A 258 -24.66 -0.55 -14.29
CA THR A 258 -23.35 0.09 -14.11
C THR A 258 -22.72 -0.35 -12.80
N PHE A 259 -21.39 -0.36 -12.77
CA PHE A 259 -20.64 -0.69 -11.57
C PHE A 259 -20.50 0.53 -10.66
N ASN A 260 -20.84 0.37 -9.38
CA ASN A 260 -20.66 1.37 -8.34
C ASN A 260 -20.08 0.69 -7.08
N PRO A 261 -18.81 0.94 -6.72
CA PRO A 261 -18.16 0.33 -5.55
C PRO A 261 -18.94 0.53 -4.25
N LEU A 262 -19.57 1.71 -4.05
CA LEU A 262 -20.34 2.04 -2.85
C LEU A 262 -21.59 1.16 -2.68
N LYS A 263 -22.10 0.60 -3.78
CA LYS A 263 -23.26 -0.30 -3.78
C LYS A 263 -22.88 -1.77 -3.92
N ALA A 264 -21.68 -2.06 -4.43
CA ALA A 264 -21.22 -3.41 -4.73
C ALA A 264 -21.26 -4.30 -3.47
N ARG A 265 -20.79 -3.79 -2.32
CA ARG A 265 -20.81 -4.54 -1.05
C ARG A 265 -22.22 -5.01 -0.67
N THR A 266 -23.22 -4.14 -0.76
CA THR A 266 -24.61 -4.49 -0.43
C THR A 266 -25.18 -5.48 -1.43
N LEU A 267 -24.91 -5.27 -2.72
CA LEU A 267 -25.38 -6.15 -3.79
C LEU A 267 -24.84 -7.57 -3.63
N LEU A 268 -23.54 -7.72 -3.36
CA LEU A 268 -22.88 -9.02 -3.25
C LEU A 268 -23.41 -9.88 -2.09
N LYS A 269 -23.98 -9.28 -1.04
CA LYS A 269 -24.60 -10.03 0.08
C LYS A 269 -25.76 -10.92 -0.37
N HIS A 270 -26.41 -10.58 -1.48
CA HIS A 270 -27.50 -11.38 -2.04
C HIS A 270 -27.00 -12.55 -2.91
N TYR A 271 -25.69 -12.58 -3.22
CA TYR A 271 -25.06 -13.54 -4.13
C TYR A 271 -23.80 -14.17 -3.54
N THR A 272 -23.71 -14.26 -2.21
CA THR A 272 -22.49 -14.66 -1.48
C THR A 272 -21.85 -15.95 -2.01
N ASN A 273 -22.63 -17.01 -2.21
CA ASN A 273 -22.08 -18.30 -2.68
C ASN A 273 -21.58 -18.21 -4.13
N ALA A 274 -22.37 -17.62 -5.03
CA ALA A 274 -21.99 -17.46 -6.42
C ALA A 274 -20.75 -16.56 -6.59
N PHE A 275 -20.67 -15.50 -5.79
CA PHE A 275 -19.51 -14.62 -5.77
C PHE A 275 -18.28 -15.31 -5.16
N ALA A 276 -18.43 -16.11 -4.10
CA ALA A 276 -17.31 -16.86 -3.52
C ALA A 276 -16.69 -17.84 -4.53
N GLU A 277 -17.52 -18.59 -5.26
CA GLU A 277 -17.05 -19.47 -6.33
C GLU A 277 -16.38 -18.71 -7.48
N TYR A 278 -16.94 -17.56 -7.86
CA TYR A 278 -16.32 -16.69 -8.86
C TYR A 278 -14.98 -16.12 -8.36
N LYS A 279 -14.91 -15.70 -7.10
CA LYS A 279 -13.70 -15.18 -6.45
C LYS A 279 -12.59 -16.23 -6.52
N LYS A 280 -12.85 -17.47 -6.08
CA LYS A 280 -11.85 -18.57 -6.14
C LYS A 280 -11.26 -18.77 -7.54
N ARG A 281 -12.08 -18.64 -8.59
CA ARG A 281 -11.64 -18.85 -9.98
C ARG A 281 -10.80 -17.71 -10.55
N TYR A 282 -11.05 -16.47 -10.13
CA TYR A 282 -10.48 -15.27 -10.76
C TYR A 282 -9.58 -14.45 -9.84
N ILE A 283 -9.37 -14.84 -8.58
CA ILE A 283 -8.55 -14.08 -7.62
C ILE A 283 -7.11 -13.89 -8.10
N LEU A 284 -6.55 -14.86 -8.82
CA LEU A 284 -5.20 -14.73 -9.37
C LEU A 284 -5.13 -13.71 -10.51
N ASN A 285 -6.19 -13.55 -11.30
CA ASN A 285 -6.27 -12.46 -12.28
C ASN A 285 -6.31 -11.11 -11.57
N GLU A 286 -7.05 -11.00 -10.47
CA GLU A 286 -7.07 -9.78 -9.67
C GLU A 286 -5.70 -9.47 -9.05
N LEU A 287 -5.00 -10.50 -8.54
CA LEU A 287 -3.66 -10.37 -7.99
C LEU A 287 -2.66 -9.86 -9.05
N GLN A 288 -2.69 -10.41 -10.27
CA GLN A 288 -1.82 -9.94 -11.36
C GLN A 288 -2.02 -8.45 -11.67
N GLU A 289 -3.24 -7.95 -11.47
CA GLU A 289 -3.56 -6.54 -11.63
C GLU A 289 -3.17 -5.68 -10.42
N GLY A 290 -3.25 -6.23 -9.21
CA GLY A 290 -2.98 -5.59 -7.92
C GLY A 290 -1.64 -5.96 -7.28
N MET A 291 -0.62 -6.25 -8.09
CA MET A 291 0.72 -6.59 -7.64
C MET A 291 1.78 -5.97 -8.57
N VAL A 292 2.96 -5.72 -8.01
CA VAL A 292 4.17 -5.36 -8.75
C VAL A 292 5.17 -6.51 -8.70
N LEU A 293 5.72 -6.88 -9.86
CA LEU A 293 6.78 -7.89 -10.00
C LEU A 293 8.01 -7.24 -10.61
N LEU A 294 9.14 -7.32 -9.92
CA LEU A 294 10.42 -6.72 -10.33
C LEU A 294 11.52 -7.78 -10.33
N ASP A 295 12.30 -7.85 -11.42
CA ASP A 295 13.52 -8.65 -11.46
C ASP A 295 14.69 -7.86 -10.86
N TYR A 296 15.62 -8.55 -10.18
CA TYR A 296 16.79 -7.95 -9.53
C TYR A 296 18.04 -8.85 -9.48
#